data_AF-A0A938SJV0-F1
#
_entry.id   AF-A0A938SJV0-F1
#
_cell.length_a   1.000
_cell.length_b   1.000
_cell.length_c   1.000
_cell.angle_alpha   90.00
_cell.angle_beta   90.00
_cell.angle_gamma   90.00
#
_symmetry.space_group_name_H-M   'P 1'
#
loop_
_entity.id
_entity.type
_entity.pdbx_description
1 polymer ?
#
loop_
_entity_poly.entity_id
_entity_poly.type
_entity_poly.pdbx_seq_one_letter_code
_entity_poly.pdbx_strand_id
1 'polypeptide(L)'
;MLAVILAILLTGSSLCVAADEPAPPPPLSPEQIVRVRKLVQSVQTEATLLQARLEQRQRELTEVYTTYELDEPRADKLQAEIVELQRLLLANHHRMQVELRAIVSAERFEFLRRRLAYVAASAAAKDESTARPGISRPSTERNAP
;
A
#
# COMPACT_ATOMS: atom_id res chain seq x y z
N MET A 1 -2.84 4.90 -1.22
CA MET A 1 -3.51 3.58 -1.33
C MET A 1 -4.55 3.30 -0.24
N LEU A 2 -4.32 3.62 1.05
CA LEU A 2 -5.31 3.42 2.13
C LEU A 2 -6.66 4.15 1.91
N ALA A 3 -6.63 5.37 1.36
CA ALA A 3 -7.84 6.12 1.01
C ALA A 3 -8.69 5.43 -0.09
N VAL A 4 -8.07 4.64 -0.97
CA VAL A 4 -8.76 3.91 -2.04
C VAL A 4 -9.50 2.70 -1.48
N ILE A 5 -8.93 2.01 -0.49
CA ILE A 5 -9.58 0.88 0.20
C ILE A 5 -10.80 1.36 0.98
N LEU A 6 -10.69 2.51 1.67
CA LEU A 6 -11.81 3.09 2.42
C LEU A 6 -12.94 3.58 1.49
N ALA A 7 -12.59 4.16 0.33
CA ALA A 7 -13.57 4.57 -0.67
C ALA A 7 -14.33 3.37 -1.26
N ILE A 8 -13.64 2.28 -1.61
CA ILE A 8 -14.26 1.05 -2.14
C ILE A 8 -15.18 0.38 -1.11
N LEU A 9 -14.87 0.50 0.19
CA LEU A 9 -15.70 -0.02 1.27
C LEU A 9 -17.00 0.77 1.49
N LEU A 10 -17.04 2.07 1.13
CA LEU A 10 -18.16 2.97 1.40
C LEU A 10 -19.04 3.22 0.17
N THR A 11 -18.50 3.15 -1.05
CA THR A 11 -19.29 3.30 -2.28
C THR A 11 -19.68 1.93 -2.83
N GLY A 12 -20.88 1.49 -2.43
CA GLY A 12 -21.62 0.43 -3.10
C GLY A 12 -22.05 0.86 -4.51
N SER A 13 -21.10 1.10 -5.40
CA SER A 13 -21.38 1.40 -6.81
C SER A 13 -21.68 0.10 -7.54
N SER A 14 -22.96 -0.12 -7.80
CA SER A 14 -23.50 -1.09 -8.76
C SER A 14 -22.86 -0.88 -10.12
N LEU A 15 -21.89 -1.73 -10.47
CA LEU A 15 -21.56 -2.00 -11.86
C LEU A 15 -22.26 -3.32 -12.20
N CYS A 16 -23.33 -3.22 -13.00
CA CYS A 16 -24.02 -4.38 -13.55
C CYS A 16 -23.05 -5.17 -14.42
N VAL A 17 -22.59 -6.32 -13.92
CA VAL A 17 -21.91 -7.36 -14.69
C VAL A 17 -22.84 -8.57 -14.73
N ALA A 18 -22.95 -9.17 -15.91
CA ALA A 18 -23.94 -10.17 -16.27
C ALA A 18 -23.73 -11.52 -15.54
N ALA A 19 -24.84 -12.06 -15.02
CA ALA A 19 -25.25 -13.46 -14.96
C ALA A 19 -24.17 -14.54 -14.70
N ASP A 20 -23.64 -14.58 -13.47
CA ASP A 20 -23.62 -15.76 -12.55
C ASP A 20 -22.82 -15.41 -11.27
N GLU A 21 -22.80 -14.13 -10.89
CA GLU A 21 -22.00 -13.67 -9.76
C GLU A 21 -22.85 -13.74 -8.49
N PRO A 22 -22.36 -14.41 -7.42
CA PRO A 22 -23.07 -14.46 -6.15
C PRO A 22 -23.40 -13.05 -5.69
N ALA A 23 -24.62 -12.86 -5.21
CA ALA A 23 -25.13 -11.56 -4.78
C ALA A 23 -24.09 -10.84 -3.89
N PRO A 24 -23.89 -9.53 -4.08
CA PRO A 24 -22.89 -8.80 -3.32
C PRO A 24 -23.20 -8.93 -1.82
N PRO A 25 -22.17 -9.15 -0.98
CA PRO A 25 -22.39 -9.35 0.45
C PRO A 25 -23.11 -8.13 1.05
N PRO A 26 -23.82 -8.27 2.18
CA PRO A 26 -24.48 -7.14 2.84
C PRO A 26 -23.44 -6.11 3.29
N PRO A 27 -23.73 -4.79 3.20
CA PRO A 27 -22.80 -3.73 3.58
C PRO A 27 -22.36 -3.86 5.04
N LEU A 28 -21.24 -3.21 5.39
CA LEU A 28 -20.80 -3.18 6.78
C LEU A 28 -21.88 -2.51 7.65
N SER A 29 -22.15 -3.11 8.81
CA SER A 29 -23.01 -2.48 9.81
C SER A 29 -22.40 -1.16 10.30
N PRO A 30 -23.22 -0.23 10.82
CA PRO A 30 -22.72 1.01 11.40
C PRO A 30 -21.64 0.78 12.48
N GLU A 31 -21.79 -0.27 13.29
CA GLU A 31 -20.82 -0.64 14.32
C GLU A 31 -19.49 -1.11 13.73
N GLN A 32 -19.54 -1.96 12.69
CA GLN A 32 -18.33 -2.37 11.97
C GLN A 32 -17.61 -1.17 11.35
N ILE A 33 -18.36 -0.23 10.76
CA ILE A 33 -17.78 1.00 10.21
C ILE A 33 -17.06 1.81 11.29
N VAL A 34 -17.67 1.99 12.46
CA VAL A 34 -17.04 2.68 13.60
C VAL A 34 -15.77 1.95 14.04
N ARG A 35 -15.79 0.62 14.13
CA ARG A 35 -14.61 -0.19 14.50
C ARG A 35 -13.49 -0.06 13.47
N VAL A 36 -13.78 -0.15 12.18
CA VAL A 36 -12.79 0.05 11.11
C VAL A 36 -12.17 1.44 11.20
N ARG A 37 -12.98 2.50 11.39
CA ARG A 37 -12.47 3.87 11.51
C ARG A 37 -11.53 4.03 12.69
N LYS A 38 -11.91 3.52 13.87
CA LYS A 38 -11.07 3.55 15.08
C LYS A 38 -9.76 2.80 14.88
N LEU A 39 -9.82 1.60 14.27
CA LEU A 39 -8.63 0.81 13.94
C LEU A 39 -7.69 1.60 13.02
N VAL A 40 -8.19 2.12 11.91
CA VAL A 40 -7.38 2.89 10.95
C VAL A 40 -6.76 4.11 11.61
N GLN A 41 -7.54 4.86 12.40
CA GLN A 41 -7.04 6.03 13.11
C GLN A 41 -5.91 5.66 14.09
N SER A 42 -6.11 4.62 14.90
CA SER A 42 -5.10 4.18 15.88
C SER A 42 -3.80 3.74 15.21
N VAL A 43 -3.89 2.95 14.13
CA VAL A 43 -2.74 2.47 13.37
C VAL A 43 -2.01 3.63 12.70
N GLN A 44 -2.73 4.60 12.15
CA GLN A 44 -2.15 5.80 11.54
C GLN A 44 -1.42 6.66 12.57
N THR A 45 -2.05 6.93 13.72
CA THR A 45 -1.40 7.67 14.81
C THR A 45 -0.10 6.99 15.24
N GLU A 46 -0.13 5.67 15.45
CA GLU A 46 1.06 4.91 15.83
C GLU A 46 2.13 4.93 14.72
N ALA A 47 1.74 4.76 13.46
CA ALA A 47 2.66 4.81 12.33
C ALA A 47 3.34 6.18 12.21
N THR A 48 2.60 7.28 12.38
CA THR A 48 3.17 8.64 12.37
C THR A 48 4.20 8.81 13.47
N LEU A 49 3.93 8.34 14.69
CA LEU A 49 4.88 8.41 15.80
C LEU A 49 6.14 7.58 15.53
N LEU A 50 5.99 6.35 15.02
CA LEU A 50 7.11 5.48 14.67
C LEU A 50 7.95 6.07 13.53
N GLN A 51 7.33 6.65 12.51
CA GLN A 51 8.02 7.31 11.41
C GLN A 51 8.83 8.52 11.88
N ALA A 52 8.24 9.38 12.71
CA ALA A 52 8.96 10.53 13.26
C ALA A 52 10.21 10.12 14.06
N ARG A 53 10.10 9.03 14.84
CA ARG A 53 11.24 8.47 15.57
C ARG A 53 12.28 7.87 14.63
N LEU A 54 11.85 7.15 13.60
CA LEU A 54 12.74 6.55 12.61
C LEU A 54 13.57 7.63 11.89
N GLU A 55 12.91 8.68 11.41
CA GLU A 55 13.57 9.82 10.78
C GLU A 55 14.55 10.50 11.74
N GLN A 56 14.17 10.67 13.01
CA GLN A 56 15.07 11.23 14.02
C GLN A 56 16.33 10.37 14.18
N ARG A 57 16.21 9.06 14.36
CA ARG A 57 17.37 8.17 14.52
C ARG A 57 18.26 8.12 13.28
N GLN A 58 17.66 8.19 12.10
CA GLN A 58 18.40 8.28 10.84
C GLN A 58 19.20 9.59 10.74
N ARG A 59 18.64 10.72 11.18
CA ARG A 59 19.38 11.99 11.27
C ARG A 59 20.54 11.88 12.26
N GLU A 60 20.30 11.38 13.47
CA GLU A 60 21.34 11.20 14.48
C GLU A 60 22.47 10.27 14.00
N LEU A 61 22.14 9.19 13.28
CA LEU A 61 23.14 8.31 12.69
C LEU A 61 23.94 9.00 11.59
N THR A 62 23.27 9.81 10.76
CA THR A 62 23.93 10.64 9.75
C THR A 62 24.92 11.60 10.41
N GLU A 63 24.54 12.26 11.51
CA GLU A 63 25.42 13.13 12.28
C GLU A 63 26.67 12.40 12.79
N VAL A 64 26.51 11.18 13.33
CA VAL A 64 27.65 10.34 13.76
C VAL A 64 28.60 10.05 12.59
N TYR A 65 28.09 9.82 11.39
CA TYR A 65 28.94 9.60 10.21
C TYR A 65 29.56 10.87 9.62
N THR A 66 29.16 12.06 10.06
CA THR A 66 29.80 13.31 9.62
C THR A 66 31.05 13.67 10.42
N THR A 67 31.31 12.99 11.55
CA THR A 67 32.50 13.24 12.36
C THR A 67 33.71 12.46 11.84
N TYR A 68 34.91 13.06 11.93
CA TYR A 68 36.15 12.40 11.50
C TYR A 68 36.51 11.20 12.40
N GLU A 69 36.38 11.39 13.71
CA GLU A 69 36.47 10.31 14.69
C GLU A 69 35.09 9.66 14.81
N LEU A 70 35.00 8.40 14.39
CA LEU A 70 33.74 7.66 14.40
C LEU A 70 33.47 7.09 15.80
N ASP A 71 32.35 7.48 16.38
CA ASP A 71 31.80 6.84 17.58
C ASP A 71 31.05 5.55 17.17
N GLU A 72 31.81 4.47 16.94
CA GLU A 72 31.29 3.16 16.53
C GLU A 72 30.22 2.62 17.50
N PRO A 73 30.41 2.64 18.84
CA PRO A 73 29.38 2.17 19.77
C PRO A 73 28.05 2.91 19.63
N ARG A 74 28.09 4.22 19.42
CA ARG A 74 26.88 5.02 19.18
C ARG A 74 26.24 4.71 17.83
N ALA A 75 27.05 4.53 16.78
CA ALA A 75 26.55 4.16 15.45
C ALA A 75 25.81 2.81 15.49
N ASP A 76 26.41 1.79 16.11
CA ASP A 76 25.82 0.45 16.24
C ASP A 76 24.49 0.48 16.99
N LYS A 77 24.44 1.25 18.08
CA LYS A 77 23.20 1.44 18.84
C LYS A 77 22.10 2.08 17.99
N LEU A 78 22.42 3.15 17.25
CA LEU A 78 21.45 3.83 16.39
C LEU A 78 20.97 2.93 15.25
N GLN A 79 21.86 2.12 14.66
CA GLN A 79 21.47 1.13 13.65
C GLN A 79 20.48 0.10 14.22
N ALA A 80 20.76 -0.45 15.41
CA ALA A 80 19.86 -1.40 16.06
C ALA A 80 18.48 -0.77 16.35
N GLU A 81 18.45 0.48 16.83
CA GLU A 81 17.20 1.21 17.07
C GLU A 81 16.41 1.47 15.78
N ILE A 82 17.09 1.81 14.68
CA ILE A 82 16.45 1.99 13.36
C ILE A 82 15.80 0.69 12.87
N VAL A 83 16.51 -0.44 12.95
CA VAL A 83 15.98 -1.75 12.54
C VAL A 83 14.77 -2.13 13.40
N GLU A 84 14.83 -1.88 14.71
CA GLU A 84 13.71 -2.14 15.60
C GLU A 84 12.49 -1.28 15.26
N LEU A 85 12.67 0.02 14.97
CA LEU A 85 11.57 0.90 14.54
C LEU A 85 10.94 0.43 13.21
N GLN A 86 11.74 -0.04 12.26
CA GLN A 86 11.24 -0.63 11.01
C GLN A 86 10.45 -1.91 11.27
N ARG A 87 10.93 -2.77 12.17
CA ARG A 87 10.20 -3.98 12.61
C ARG A 87 8.85 -3.63 13.23
N LEU A 88 8.81 -2.61 14.09
CA LEU A 88 7.57 -2.13 14.72
C LEU A 88 6.59 -1.55 13.69
N LEU A 89 7.06 -0.81 12.68
CA LEU A 89 6.22 -0.33 11.58
C LEU A 89 5.55 -1.48 10.82
N LEU A 90 6.32 -2.52 10.49
CA LEU A 90 5.80 -3.73 9.84
C LEU A 90 4.80 -4.46 10.74
N ALA A 91 5.09 -4.59 12.04
CA ALA A 91 4.20 -5.22 13.01
C ALA A 91 2.88 -4.45 13.16
N ASN A 92 2.91 -3.11 13.20
CA ASN A 92 1.72 -2.26 13.25
C ASN A 92 0.87 -2.43 11.98
N HIS A 93 1.50 -2.51 10.80
CA HIS A 93 0.78 -2.81 9.57
C HIS A 93 0.15 -4.20 9.60
N HIS A 94 0.89 -5.21 10.05
CA HIS A 94 0.37 -6.57 10.20
C HIS A 94 -0.83 -6.62 11.14
N ARG A 95 -0.75 -5.97 12.31
CA ARG A 95 -1.86 -5.85 13.27
C ARG A 95 -3.11 -5.29 12.60
N MET A 96 -2.98 -4.18 11.86
CA MET A 96 -4.10 -3.60 11.11
C MET A 96 -4.75 -4.62 10.17
N GLN A 97 -3.94 -5.40 9.44
CA GLN A 97 -4.43 -6.39 8.49
C GLN A 97 -5.14 -7.56 9.16
N VAL A 98 -4.66 -8.00 10.33
CA VAL A 98 -5.30 -9.06 11.12
C VAL A 98 -6.61 -8.58 11.71
N GLU A 99 -6.62 -7.41 12.35
CA GLU A 99 -7.83 -6.86 12.97
C GLU A 99 -8.90 -6.48 11.95
N LEU A 100 -8.50 -5.96 10.77
CA LEU A 100 -9.45 -5.68 9.70
C LEU A 100 -10.19 -6.95 9.28
N ARG A 101 -9.48 -8.08 9.14
CA ARG A 101 -10.08 -9.40 8.83
C ARG A 101 -11.00 -9.92 9.92
N ALA A 102 -10.77 -9.53 11.18
CA ALA A 102 -11.68 -9.88 12.27
C ALA A 102 -12.96 -9.03 12.28
N ILE A 103 -12.95 -7.84 11.64
CA ILE A 103 -14.12 -6.97 11.55
C ILE A 103 -15.00 -7.32 10.35
N VAL A 104 -14.39 -7.66 9.21
CA VAL A 104 -15.11 -8.02 7.97
C VAL A 104 -15.44 -9.52 7.94
N SER A 105 -16.60 -9.89 7.39
CA SER A 105 -16.91 -11.31 7.17
C SER A 105 -16.01 -11.90 6.08
N ALA A 106 -15.80 -13.23 6.13
CA ALA A 106 -15.00 -13.94 5.14
C ALA A 106 -15.52 -13.74 3.70
N GLU A 107 -16.85 -13.77 3.51
CA GLU A 107 -17.49 -13.51 2.22
C GLU A 107 -17.19 -12.11 1.70
N ARG A 108 -17.25 -11.10 2.57
CA ARG A 108 -16.95 -9.72 2.22
C ARG A 108 -15.46 -9.52 1.93
N PHE A 109 -14.59 -10.20 2.66
CA PHE A 109 -13.15 -10.19 2.38
C PHE A 109 -12.85 -10.77 1.00
N GLU A 110 -13.42 -11.93 0.66
CA GLU A 110 -13.22 -12.56 -0.66
C GLU A 110 -13.77 -11.69 -1.80
N PHE A 111 -14.95 -11.10 -1.60
CA PHE A 111 -15.51 -10.15 -2.57
C PHE A 111 -14.58 -8.95 -2.81
N LEU A 112 -14.06 -8.34 -1.74
CA LEU A 112 -13.11 -7.23 -1.83
C LEU A 112 -11.79 -7.64 -2.49
N ARG A 113 -11.28 -8.83 -2.17
CA ARG A 113 -10.05 -9.38 -2.76
C ARG A 113 -10.17 -9.52 -4.28
N ARG A 114 -11.27 -10.10 -4.77
CA ARG A 114 -11.55 -10.23 -6.21
C ARG A 114 -11.63 -8.87 -6.88
N ARG A 115 -12.33 -7.92 -6.26
CA ARG A 115 -12.47 -6.55 -6.78
C ARG A 115 -11.13 -5.82 -6.85
N LEU A 116 -10.27 -5.95 -5.84
CA LEU A 116 -8.93 -5.36 -5.85
C LEU A 116 -8.04 -6.00 -6.92
N ALA A 117 -8.12 -7.31 -7.12
CA ALA A 117 -7.37 -8.00 -8.17
C ALA A 117 -7.79 -7.52 -9.57
N TYR A 118 -9.09 -7.31 -9.79
CA TYR A 118 -9.61 -6.75 -11.05
C TYR A 118 -9.10 -5.33 -11.30
N VAL A 119 -9.12 -4.45 -10.29
CA VAL A 119 -8.60 -3.08 -10.40
C VAL A 119 -7.10 -3.06 -10.69
N ALA A 120 -6.33 -3.93 -10.03
CA ALA A 120 -4.89 -4.04 -10.28
C ALA A 120 -4.57 -4.52 -11.71
N ALA A 121 -5.30 -5.53 -12.20
CA ALA A 121 -5.16 -6.02 -13.57
C ALA A 121 -5.59 -4.98 -14.62
N SER A 122 -6.67 -4.25 -14.36
CA SER A 122 -7.17 -3.15 -15.20
C SER A 122 -6.18 -1.98 -15.29
N ALA A 123 -5.47 -1.66 -14.19
CA ALA A 123 -4.45 -0.62 -14.20
C ALA A 123 -3.25 -1.03 -15.06
N ALA A 124 -2.79 -2.29 -14.94
CA ALA A 124 -1.69 -2.82 -15.75
C ALA A 124 -1.99 -2.84 -17.26
N ALA A 125 -3.21 -3.22 -17.66
CA ALA A 125 -3.61 -3.24 -19.06
C ALA A 125 -3.68 -1.84 -19.71
N LYS A 126 -3.91 -0.80 -18.92
CA LYS A 126 -4.00 0.59 -19.39
C LYS A 126 -2.61 1.18 -19.70
N ASP A 127 -1.58 0.74 -18.98
CA ASP A 127 -0.20 1.16 -19.23
C ASP A 127 0.39 0.52 -20.50
N GLU A 128 0.02 -0.73 -20.81
CA GLU A 128 0.51 -1.43 -22.00
C GLU A 128 -0.07 -0.86 -23.31
N SER A 129 -1.30 -0.33 -23.28
CA SER A 129 -1.91 0.33 -24.44
C SER A 129 -1.30 1.70 -24.78
N THR A 130 -0.51 2.31 -23.88
CA THR A 130 0.07 3.65 -24.08
C THR A 130 1.56 3.59 -24.49
N ALA A 131 2.18 2.40 -24.44
CA ALA A 131 3.62 2.22 -24.63
C ALA A 131 4.09 1.88 -26.06
N ARG A 132 3.28 2.10 -27.10
CA ARG A 132 3.75 2.00 -28.50
C ARG A 132 3.32 3.18 -29.40
N PRO A 133 4.04 4.31 -29.40
CA PRO A 133 4.14 5.14 -30.58
C PRO A 133 5.12 4.47 -31.56
N GLY A 134 4.65 4.25 -32.79
CA GLY A 134 5.38 3.53 -33.83
C GLY A 134 6.75 4.14 -34.14
N ILE A 135 7.78 3.30 -34.07
CA ILE A 135 9.05 3.55 -34.76
C ILE A 135 8.81 3.15 -36.22
N SER A 136 8.31 4.09 -37.01
CA SER A 136 8.34 3.99 -38.47
C SER A 136 9.80 3.98 -38.92
N ARG A 137 10.28 2.83 -39.39
CA ARG A 137 11.58 2.70 -40.05
C ARG A 137 11.59 3.58 -41.32
N PRO A 138 12.61 4.44 -41.54
CA PRO A 138 12.79 5.07 -42.83
C PRO A 138 13.31 4.04 -43.84
N SER A 139 12.52 3.79 -44.88
CA SER A 139 12.90 2.97 -46.04
C SER A 139 14.13 3.58 -46.71
N THR A 140 15.27 2.90 -46.59
CA THR A 140 16.47 3.20 -47.37
C THR A 140 16.37 2.44 -48.69
N GLU A 141 15.64 2.98 -49.65
CA GLU A 141 15.60 2.43 -51.01
C GLU A 141 16.76 3.04 -51.81
N ARG A 142 17.86 2.29 -51.82
CA ARG A 142 19.09 2.57 -52.56
C ARG A 142 18.96 1.90 -53.92
N ASN A 143 18.55 2.63 -54.95
CA ASN A 143 18.66 2.19 -56.34
C ASN A 143 19.71 3.05 -57.06
N ALA A 144 20.86 2.43 -57.31
CA ALA A 144 21.75 2.74 -58.42
C ALA A 144 21.49 1.67 -59.50
N PRO A 145 21.69 1.98 -60.80
CA PRO A 145 23.04 1.92 -61.35
C PRO A 145 23.54 3.25 -61.95
#